data_AF-A0A6L8VME3-F1
#
_entry.id   AF-A0A6L8VME3-F1
#
_cell.length_a   1.000
_cell.length_b   1.000
_cell.length_c   1.000
_cell.angle_alpha   90.00
_cell.angle_beta   90.00
_cell.angle_gamma   90.00
#
_symmetry.space_group_name_H-M   'P 1'
#
loop_
_entity.id
_entity.type
_entity.pdbx_description
1 polymer ?
#
loop_
_entity_poly.entity_id
_entity_poly.type
_entity_poly.pdbx_seq_one_letter_code
_entity_poly.pdbx_strand_id
1 'polypeptide(L)'
;MSRARDISALARLAALERDRRLQVLRDAGAARADTLAALAELNAAQAEAQEAARRDGSPVLQGCTEHFQDWIRARKAALNPKLARETAIWLEARAAAATAQGRRDVLDRLAADQRAERLRQRTARRQE
;
A
#
# COMPACT_ATOMS: atom_id res chain seq x y z
N MET A 1 -21.40 31.61 8.45
CA MET A 1 -21.27 30.76 7.25
C MET A 1 -22.37 29.70 7.25
N SER A 2 -22.78 29.18 6.10
CA SER A 2 -23.91 28.24 6.02
C SER A 2 -23.41 26.81 6.16
N ARG A 3 -23.99 26.03 7.07
CA ARG A 3 -23.60 24.63 7.41
C ARG A 3 -23.30 23.73 6.19
N ALA A 4 -24.03 23.85 5.09
CA ALA A 4 -23.76 23.03 3.90
C ALA A 4 -22.54 23.49 3.09
N ARG A 5 -22.18 24.79 3.14
CA ARG A 5 -20.91 25.24 2.55
C ARG A 5 -19.74 24.64 3.32
N ASP A 6 -19.84 24.60 4.64
CA ASP A 6 -18.80 24.03 5.52
C ASP A 6 -18.65 22.53 5.28
N ILE A 7 -19.76 21.79 5.17
CA ILE A 7 -19.73 20.35 4.85
C ILE A 7 -19.20 20.09 3.44
N SER A 8 -19.56 20.92 2.45
CA SER A 8 -18.99 20.80 1.10
C SER A 8 -17.47 21.08 1.07
N ALA A 9 -17.00 22.02 1.89
CA ALA A 9 -15.57 22.30 2.03
C ALA A 9 -14.84 21.14 2.72
N LEU A 10 -15.39 20.62 3.81
CA LEU A 10 -14.86 19.44 4.51
C LEU A 10 -14.82 18.21 3.60
N ALA A 11 -15.87 17.97 2.81
CA ALA A 11 -15.89 16.86 1.86
C ALA A 11 -14.73 17.00 0.86
N ARG A 12 -14.51 18.19 0.29
CA ARG A 12 -13.38 18.44 -0.63
C ARG A 12 -12.02 18.18 0.03
N LEU A 13 -11.82 18.68 1.25
CA LEU A 13 -10.60 18.40 2.01
C LEU A 13 -10.41 16.90 2.28
N ALA A 14 -11.48 16.19 2.62
CA ALA A 14 -11.43 14.74 2.84
C ALA A 14 -11.11 13.96 1.56
N ALA A 15 -11.53 14.43 0.38
CA ALA A 15 -11.13 13.82 -0.89
C ALA A 15 -9.64 14.00 -1.16
N LEU A 16 -9.11 15.21 -0.95
CA LEU A 16 -7.67 15.46 -1.11
C LEU A 16 -6.83 14.62 -0.14
N GLU A 17 -7.26 14.52 1.12
CA GLU A 17 -6.58 13.68 2.11
C GLU A 17 -6.67 12.20 1.74
N ARG A 18 -7.82 11.72 1.25
CA ARG A 18 -7.96 10.36 0.74
C ARG A 18 -6.97 10.11 -0.40
N ASP A 19 -6.92 10.98 -1.40
CA ASP A 19 -6.06 10.81 -2.56
C ASP A 19 -4.60 10.77 -2.16
N ARG A 20 -4.19 11.65 -1.24
CA ARG A 20 -2.85 11.64 -0.64
C ARG A 20 -2.55 10.33 0.07
N ARG A 21 -3.48 9.81 0.90
CA ARG A 21 -3.29 8.54 1.62
C ARG A 21 -3.23 7.34 0.68
N LEU A 22 -4.01 7.36 -0.40
CA LEU A 22 -3.95 6.33 -1.43
C LEU A 22 -2.60 6.36 -2.16
N GLN A 23 -2.05 7.56 -2.42
CA GLN A 23 -0.71 7.66 -3.01
C GLN A 23 0.35 7.06 -2.08
N VAL A 24 0.34 7.43 -0.79
CA VAL A 24 1.27 6.86 0.21
C VAL A 24 1.14 5.33 0.28
N LEU A 25 -0.08 4.80 0.23
CA LEU A 25 -0.31 3.34 0.20
C LEU A 25 0.29 2.69 -1.05
N ARG A 26 0.17 3.31 -2.22
CA ARG A 26 0.77 2.81 -3.46
C ARG A 26 2.28 2.81 -3.38
N ASP A 27 2.88 3.91 -2.91
CA ASP A 27 4.33 4.04 -2.80
C ASP A 27 4.91 3.01 -1.81
N ALA A 28 4.26 2.84 -0.64
CA ALA A 28 4.65 1.81 0.32
C ALA A 28 4.47 0.39 -0.23
N GLY A 29 3.41 0.16 -1.01
CA GLY A 29 3.15 -1.12 -1.68
C GLY A 29 4.22 -1.44 -2.74
N ALA A 30 4.63 -0.45 -3.53
CA ALA A 30 5.67 -0.58 -4.54
C ALA A 30 7.03 -0.91 -3.89
N ALA A 31 7.44 -0.15 -2.87
CA ALA A 31 8.70 -0.42 -2.15
C ALA A 31 8.75 -1.85 -1.58
N ARG A 32 7.65 -2.30 -0.97
CA ARG A 32 7.52 -3.68 -0.47
C ARG A 32 7.60 -4.71 -1.61
N ALA A 33 6.96 -4.44 -2.75
CA ALA A 33 6.98 -5.33 -3.90
C ALA A 33 8.40 -5.47 -4.49
N ASP A 34 9.15 -4.37 -4.57
CA ASP A 34 10.54 -4.37 -5.06
C ASP A 34 11.43 -5.24 -4.18
N THR A 35 11.31 -5.14 -2.85
CA THR A 35 12.08 -5.99 -1.93
C THR A 35 11.68 -7.47 -2.04
N LEU A 36 10.40 -7.78 -2.24
CA LEU A 36 9.93 -9.15 -2.48
C LEU A 36 10.47 -9.70 -3.80
N ALA A 37 10.50 -8.91 -4.86
CA ALA A 37 11.06 -9.29 -6.16
C ALA A 37 12.55 -9.61 -6.03
N ALA A 38 13.33 -8.76 -5.36
CA ALA A 38 14.75 -9.00 -5.10
C ALA A 38 14.99 -10.30 -4.30
N LEU A 39 14.13 -10.61 -3.32
CA LEU A 39 14.22 -11.88 -2.58
C LEU A 39 13.87 -13.09 -3.47
N ALA A 40 12.90 -12.94 -4.37
CA ALA A 40 12.53 -14.00 -5.31
C ALA A 40 13.67 -14.29 -6.30
N GLU A 41 14.35 -13.27 -6.81
CA GLU A 41 15.53 -13.40 -7.66
C GLU A 41 16.67 -14.16 -6.94
N LEU A 42 16.95 -13.82 -5.68
CA LEU A 42 17.95 -14.53 -4.88
C LEU A 42 17.56 -16.00 -4.65
N ASN A 43 16.27 -16.29 -4.45
CA ASN A 43 15.80 -17.66 -4.32
C ASN A 43 15.97 -18.46 -5.62
N ALA A 44 15.65 -17.84 -6.77
CA ALA A 44 15.82 -18.46 -8.08
C ALA A 44 17.30 -18.74 -8.38
N ALA A 45 18.18 -17.75 -8.16
CA ALA A 45 19.61 -17.90 -8.34
C ALA A 45 20.21 -18.99 -7.43
N GLN A 46 19.73 -19.10 -6.19
CA GLN A 46 20.15 -20.17 -5.28
C GLN A 46 19.75 -21.55 -5.82
N ALA A 47 18.52 -21.71 -6.31
CA ALA A 47 18.02 -22.97 -6.86
C ALA A 47 18.79 -23.37 -8.12
N GLU A 48 19.07 -22.41 -9.01
CA GLU A 48 19.85 -22.64 -10.22
C GLU A 48 21.29 -23.10 -9.91
N ALA A 49 21.97 -22.42 -8.97
CA ALA A 49 23.31 -22.80 -8.56
C ALA A 49 23.35 -24.20 -7.93
N GLN A 50 22.36 -24.53 -7.09
CA GLN A 50 22.24 -25.86 -6.50
C GLN A 50 22.00 -26.95 -7.54
N GLU A 51 21.18 -26.68 -8.54
CA GLU A 51 20.91 -27.61 -9.63
C GLU A 51 22.13 -27.81 -10.54
N ALA A 52 22.85 -26.73 -10.88
CA ALA A 52 24.08 -26.81 -11.65
C ALA A 52 25.15 -27.67 -10.94
N ALA A 53 25.34 -27.46 -9.63
CA ALA A 53 26.26 -28.25 -8.82
C ALA A 53 25.90 -29.74 -8.77
N ARG A 54 24.60 -30.06 -8.69
CA ARG A 54 24.12 -31.45 -8.72
C ARG A 54 24.37 -32.13 -10.06
N ARG A 55 24.19 -31.43 -11.17
CA ARG A 55 24.38 -31.98 -12.53
C ARG A 55 25.84 -32.26 -12.84
N ASP A 56 26.72 -31.36 -12.44
CA ASP A 56 28.16 -31.48 -12.70
C ASP A 56 28.83 -32.50 -11.76
N GLY A 57 28.45 -32.51 -10.48
CA GLY A 57 28.96 -33.44 -9.49
C GLY A 57 30.43 -33.22 -9.08
N SER A 58 31.11 -32.18 -9.58
CA SER A 58 32.49 -31.91 -9.19
C SER A 58 32.59 -31.30 -7.79
N PRO A 59 33.60 -31.69 -6.99
CA PRO A 59 33.87 -31.07 -5.68
C PRO A 59 34.18 -29.57 -5.79
N VAL A 60 34.77 -29.14 -6.91
CA VAL A 60 35.11 -27.73 -7.16
C VAL A 60 33.83 -26.90 -7.28
N LEU A 61 32.88 -27.33 -8.11
CA LEU A 61 31.62 -26.61 -8.28
C LEU A 61 30.77 -26.64 -7.01
N GLN A 62 30.83 -27.73 -6.22
CA GLN A 62 30.22 -27.79 -4.89
C GLN A 62 30.79 -26.71 -3.95
N GLY A 63 32.12 -26.59 -3.83
CA GLY A 63 32.74 -25.58 -2.97
C GLY A 63 32.44 -24.13 -3.39
N CYS A 64 32.35 -23.87 -4.72
CA CYS A 64 31.89 -22.57 -5.24
C CYS A 64 30.42 -22.30 -4.88
N THR A 65 29.58 -23.33 -4.94
CA THR A 65 28.14 -23.23 -4.63
C THR A 65 27.91 -22.92 -3.15
N GLU A 66 28.71 -23.48 -2.26
CA GLU A 66 28.65 -23.18 -0.82
C GLU A 66 28.99 -21.72 -0.53
N HIS A 67 30.08 -21.20 -1.10
CA HIS A 67 30.44 -19.78 -0.97
C HIS A 67 29.35 -18.86 -1.53
N PHE A 68 28.77 -19.22 -2.67
CA PHE A 68 27.66 -18.47 -3.26
C PHE A 68 26.41 -18.49 -2.37
N GLN A 69 26.11 -19.63 -1.72
CA GLN A 69 25.00 -19.72 -0.77
C GLN A 69 25.21 -18.83 0.46
N ASP A 70 26.43 -18.73 0.97
CA ASP A 70 26.75 -17.83 2.07
C ASP A 70 26.59 -16.35 1.67
N TRP A 71 27.00 -15.99 0.44
CA TRP A 71 26.74 -14.67 -0.11
C TRP A 71 25.22 -14.37 -0.22
N ILE A 72 24.43 -15.32 -0.73
CA ILE A 72 22.97 -15.20 -0.78
C ILE A 72 22.38 -15.05 0.63
N ARG A 73 22.86 -15.82 1.61
CA ARG A 73 22.39 -15.75 3.00
C ARG A 73 22.64 -14.37 3.59
N ALA A 74 23.83 -13.80 3.40
CA ALA A 74 24.15 -12.45 3.83
C ALA A 74 23.24 -11.41 3.17
N ARG A 75 22.94 -11.56 1.87
CA ARG A 75 22.05 -10.64 1.16
C ARG A 75 20.61 -10.72 1.67
N LYS A 76 20.08 -11.93 1.88
CA LYS A 76 18.76 -12.16 2.48
C LYS A 76 18.68 -11.59 3.90
N ALA A 77 19.74 -11.74 4.70
CA ALA A 77 19.80 -11.17 6.05
C ALA A 77 19.71 -9.64 6.06
N ALA A 78 20.19 -8.96 5.01
CA ALA A 78 20.01 -7.52 4.84
C ALA A 78 18.60 -7.14 4.35
N LEU A 79 18.01 -7.93 3.46
CA LEU A 79 16.68 -7.65 2.87
C LEU A 79 15.52 -7.98 3.80
N ASN A 80 15.62 -9.02 4.64
CA ASN A 80 14.51 -9.43 5.51
C ASN A 80 14.08 -8.34 6.52
N PRO A 81 15.00 -7.66 7.23
CA PRO A 81 14.62 -6.53 8.10
C PRO A 81 14.03 -5.36 7.32
N LYS A 82 14.53 -5.10 6.11
CA LYS A 82 13.97 -4.08 5.21
C LYS A 82 12.53 -4.42 4.85
N LEU A 83 12.26 -5.65 4.42
CA LEU A 83 10.92 -6.14 4.10
C LEU A 83 9.96 -6.05 5.29
N ALA A 84 10.43 -6.38 6.50
CA ALA A 84 9.63 -6.28 7.72
C ALA A 84 9.20 -4.83 7.97
N ARG A 85 10.13 -3.87 7.87
CA ARG A 85 9.82 -2.43 8.00
C ARG A 85 8.85 -1.95 6.92
N GLU A 86 9.10 -2.29 5.66
CA GLU A 86 8.23 -1.90 4.55
C GLU A 86 6.82 -2.50 4.67
N THR A 87 6.72 -3.73 5.19
CA THR A 87 5.43 -4.36 5.47
C THR A 87 4.68 -3.63 6.59
N ALA A 88 5.36 -3.22 7.66
CA ALA A 88 4.75 -2.42 8.71
C ALA A 88 4.24 -1.07 8.17
N ILE A 89 5.08 -0.35 7.42
CA ILE A 89 4.72 0.93 6.77
C ILE A 89 3.51 0.75 5.83
N TRP A 90 3.49 -0.31 5.03
CA TRP A 90 2.38 -0.62 4.13
C TRP A 90 1.07 -0.88 4.89
N LEU A 91 1.13 -1.64 6.00
CA LEU A 91 -0.05 -1.91 6.84
C LEU A 91 -0.60 -0.63 7.46
N GLU A 92 0.27 0.25 7.96
CA GLU A 92 -0.11 1.55 8.51
C GLU A 92 -0.73 2.45 7.43
N ALA A 93 -0.11 2.52 6.25
CA ALA A 93 -0.64 3.28 5.11
C ALA A 93 -2.01 2.75 4.67
N ARG A 94 -2.21 1.42 4.69
CA ARG A 94 -3.49 0.78 4.36
C ARG A 94 -4.58 1.16 5.36
N ALA A 95 -4.29 1.13 6.65
CA ALA A 95 -5.22 1.54 7.70
C ALA A 95 -5.57 3.03 7.60
N ALA A 96 -4.58 3.88 7.33
CA ALA A 96 -4.78 5.31 7.15
C ALA A 96 -5.64 5.64 5.92
N ALA A 97 -5.39 4.96 4.79
CA ALA A 97 -6.19 5.10 3.57
C ALA A 97 -7.65 4.66 3.79
N ALA A 98 -7.87 3.52 4.47
CA ALA A 98 -9.21 3.05 4.81
C ALA A 98 -9.96 4.06 5.70
N THR A 99 -9.28 4.64 6.69
CA THR A 99 -9.87 5.67 7.55
C THR A 99 -10.23 6.94 6.76
N ALA A 100 -9.35 7.40 5.86
CA ALA A 100 -9.60 8.57 5.03
C ALA A 100 -10.77 8.35 4.06
N GLN A 101 -10.87 7.14 3.47
CA GLN A 101 -12.02 6.74 2.66
C GLN A 101 -13.32 6.80 3.47
N GLY A 102 -13.36 6.18 4.66
CA GLY A 102 -14.56 6.21 5.51
C GLY A 102 -15.00 7.63 5.89
N ARG A 103 -14.05 8.52 6.20
CA ARG A 103 -14.36 9.95 6.46
C ARG A 103 -14.98 10.64 5.25
N ARG A 104 -14.45 10.38 4.05
CA ARG A 104 -14.99 10.92 2.80
C ARG A 104 -16.41 10.42 2.55
N ASP A 105 -16.66 9.13 2.73
CA ASP A 105 -17.98 8.53 2.53
C ASP A 105 -19.03 9.12 3.47
N VAL A 106 -18.68 9.35 4.74
CA VAL A 106 -19.57 10.00 5.71
C VAL A 106 -19.90 11.44 5.29
N LEU A 107 -18.90 12.21 4.87
CA LEU A 107 -19.10 13.61 4.46
C LEU A 107 -19.93 13.72 3.17
N ASP A 108 -19.76 12.78 2.23
CA ASP A 108 -20.56 12.75 1.00
C ASP A 108 -22.03 12.45 1.28
N ARG A 109 -22.32 11.51 2.18
CA ARG A 109 -23.70 11.23 2.64
C ARG A 109 -24.30 12.45 3.32
N LEU A 110 -23.60 13.06 4.27
CA LEU A 110 -24.08 14.24 4.97
C LEU A 110 -24.33 15.43 4.02
N ALA A 111 -23.46 15.60 3.02
CA ALA A 111 -23.63 16.63 1.99
C ALA A 111 -24.85 16.36 1.10
N ALA A 112 -25.15 15.09 0.80
CA ALA A 112 -26.33 14.69 0.03
C ALA A 112 -27.63 14.94 0.84
N ASP A 113 -27.66 14.54 2.12
CA ASP A 113 -28.82 14.73 2.99
C ASP A 113 -29.18 16.21 3.16
N GLN A 114 -28.18 17.08 3.33
CA GLN A 114 -28.43 18.52 3.42
C GLN A 114 -28.93 19.14 2.11
N ARG A 115 -28.52 18.61 0.97
CA ARG A 115 -29.04 19.04 -0.34
C ARG A 115 -30.50 18.62 -0.49
N ALA A 116 -30.84 17.39 -0.12
CA ALA A 116 -32.19 16.87 -0.14
C ALA A 116 -33.13 17.67 0.78
N GLU A 117 -32.68 17.96 2.00
CA GLU A 117 -33.47 18.73 2.98
C GLU A 117 -33.74 20.16 2.49
N ARG A 118 -32.74 20.83 1.90
CA ARG A 118 -32.93 22.14 1.29
C ARG A 118 -33.91 22.13 0.13
N LEU A 119 -33.90 21.07 -0.68
CA LEU A 119 -34.86 20.93 -1.79
C LEU A 119 -36.28 20.82 -1.24
N ARG A 120 -36.51 19.99 -0.21
CA ARG A 120 -37.82 19.85 0.45
C ARG A 120 -38.33 21.17 1.03
N GLN A 121 -37.46 21.92 1.71
CA GLN A 121 -37.83 23.22 2.27
C GLN A 121 -38.18 24.26 1.19
N ARG A 122 -37.50 24.22 0.03
CA ARG A 122 -37.80 25.11 -1.09
C ARG A 122 -39.09 24.75 -1.82
N THR A 123 -39.43 23.47 -1.90
CA THR A 123 -40.70 23.04 -2.49
C THR A 123 -41.89 23.37 -1.58
N ALA A 124 -41.73 23.21 -0.26
CA ALA A 124 -42.77 23.58 0.71
C ALA A 124 -43.12 25.09 0.65
N ARG A 125 -42.10 25.96 0.61
CA ARG A 125 -42.29 27.43 0.53
C ARG A 125 -42.83 27.96 -0.81
N ARG A 126 -42.95 27.11 -1.84
CA ARG A 126 -43.55 27.49 -3.13
C ARG A 126 -45.03 27.14 -3.22
N GLN A 127 -45.54 26.36 -2.26
CA GLN A 127 -46.93 25.92 -2.20
C GLN A 127 -47.78 26.75 -1.20
N GLU A 128 -47.13 27.64 -0.45
CA GLU A 128 -47.72 28.70 0.38
C GLU A 128 -47.73 30.02 -0.40
#